data_AF-A0A7M3SUA0-F1
#
_entry.id   AF-A0A7M3SUA0-F1
#
_cell.length_a   1.000
_cell.length_b   1.000
_cell.length_c   1.000
_cell.angle_alpha   90.00
_cell.angle_beta   90.00
_cell.angle_gamma   90.00
#
_symmetry.space_group_name_H-M   'P 1'
#
loop_
_entity.id
_entity.type
_entity.pdbx_description
1 polymer ?
#
loop_
_entity_poly.entity_id
_entity_poly.type
_entity_poly.pdbx_seq_one_letter_code
_entity_poly.pdbx_strand_id
1 'polypeptide(L)'
;MSAPTVSPSTASTDKPKNRARRTELTLIGFAVGLVAVALLIVETAQSQPIGWDLVKYLAAYVALYAVAHLAVRFFAPHADPLFLPIVAILNGLGLVLIHRLDLGAARPGESVDGQAEIRNNADQQVWWTLIGIIVFVLVLALIRDHRTIARYAYTLGLGGLVFLVIPILLPNSRVYGSKNWIVTPFFSIQPGEFAKIALILFTAAVLVGKRDLFTTAGRRIGRFDVPRARDLGPLLLAWAVAILIFILQKDLGAPLLIYMTILIMLYVATDKIGWVVIGLPLFLAGAVVAYLLFTHLQTRVQIWIDPFADPTGDGLQIVQSMFGLATGGLFGTGLGSGRPNIVPFANTDFIIATIGEELGLVGLAAVLCLYLVLVIVPLPRAGNAGAAHRGHRPRQLRQTRRDRAGRHRRGPAVRRGRRRHETHPADRVDHALHFLRRVVAVGELHPGRAAHPDLQRRARAPTAPDPRPGADRHPDQRDPHRG
;
A
#
# COMPACT_ATOMS: atom_id res chain seq x y z
N MET A 1 22.48 26.97 -54.98
CA MET A 1 21.28 26.96 -54.13
C MET A 1 21.24 25.64 -53.39
N SER A 2 21.49 25.70 -52.08
CA SER A 2 21.75 24.58 -51.20
C SER A 2 20.44 23.95 -50.72
N ALA A 3 20.31 22.62 -50.85
CA ALA A 3 19.23 21.88 -50.23
C ALA A 3 19.51 21.70 -48.72
N PRO A 4 18.53 21.85 -47.83
CA PRO A 4 18.75 21.73 -46.39
C PRO A 4 18.91 20.25 -46.00
N THR A 5 20.05 19.92 -45.41
CA THR A 5 20.30 18.66 -44.71
C THR A 5 19.46 18.64 -43.42
N VAL A 6 18.40 17.84 -43.41
CA VAL A 6 17.62 17.59 -42.18
C VAL A 6 18.35 16.52 -41.37
N SER A 7 19.07 16.94 -40.33
CA SER A 7 19.59 16.04 -39.29
C SER A 7 18.43 15.38 -38.54
N PRO A 8 18.46 14.07 -38.28
CA PRO A 8 17.46 13.44 -37.44
C PRO A 8 17.63 13.93 -35.99
N SER A 9 16.64 14.67 -35.49
CA SER A 9 16.50 14.97 -34.06
C SER A 9 16.26 13.66 -33.33
N THR A 10 17.33 13.07 -32.79
CA THR A 10 17.25 12.07 -31.74
C THR A 10 16.86 12.78 -30.46
N ALA A 11 15.56 12.95 -30.24
CA ALA A 11 15.05 13.29 -28.91
C ALA A 11 15.26 12.07 -28.00
N SER A 12 16.47 11.92 -27.49
CA SER A 12 16.81 10.99 -26.42
C SER A 12 16.05 11.43 -25.16
N THR A 13 15.07 10.64 -24.73
CA THR A 13 14.41 10.79 -23.43
C THR A 13 15.29 10.33 -22.26
N ASP A 14 16.58 10.08 -22.49
CA ASP A 14 17.56 9.90 -21.42
C ASP A 14 17.82 11.25 -20.75
N LYS A 15 17.15 11.48 -19.61
CA LYS A 15 17.65 12.47 -18.65
C LYS A 15 19.12 12.10 -18.39
N PRO A 16 20.09 13.02 -18.57
CA PRO A 16 21.49 12.69 -18.38
C PRO A 16 21.67 12.13 -16.96
N LYS A 17 22.29 10.94 -16.85
CA LYS A 17 22.50 10.16 -15.60
C LYS A 17 22.84 11.05 -14.41
N ASN A 18 23.71 12.04 -14.61
CA ASN A 18 24.15 12.97 -13.58
C ASN A 18 23.04 13.90 -13.06
N ARG A 19 22.10 14.33 -13.90
CA ARG A 19 20.99 15.20 -13.49
C ARG A 19 20.00 14.48 -12.59
N ALA A 20 19.62 13.25 -12.94
CA ALA A 20 18.70 12.46 -12.12
C ALA A 20 19.28 12.17 -10.73
N ARG A 21 20.55 11.74 -10.65
CA ARG A 21 21.21 11.48 -9.37
C ARG A 21 21.41 12.75 -8.54
N ARG A 22 21.68 13.91 -9.17
CA ARG A 22 21.71 15.21 -8.47
C ARG A 22 20.35 15.58 -7.91
N THR A 23 19.27 15.41 -8.68
CA THR A 23 17.90 15.64 -8.19
C THR A 23 17.58 14.73 -7.01
N GLU A 24 17.91 13.45 -7.08
CA GLU A 24 17.73 12.53 -5.96
C GLU A 24 18.49 13.03 -4.71
N LEU A 25 19.77 13.39 -4.85
CA LEU A 25 20.57 13.89 -3.74
C LEU A 25 19.97 15.17 -3.12
N THR A 26 19.51 16.10 -3.95
CA THR A 26 18.86 17.33 -3.47
C THR A 26 17.57 17.01 -2.69
N LEU A 27 16.76 16.07 -3.17
CA LEU A 27 15.53 15.66 -2.50
C LEU A 27 15.81 14.88 -1.21
N ILE A 28 16.87 14.08 -1.16
CA ILE A 28 17.33 13.44 0.10
C ILE A 28 17.82 14.50 1.08
N GLY A 29 18.56 15.51 0.63
CA GLY A 29 18.97 16.64 1.47
C GLY A 29 17.78 17.39 2.05
N PHE A 30 16.73 17.60 1.26
CA PHE A 30 15.46 18.14 1.74
C PHE A 30 14.80 17.24 2.78
N ALA A 31 14.74 15.93 2.54
CA ALA A 31 14.20 14.96 3.51
C ALA A 31 14.97 14.97 4.84
N VAL A 32 16.30 15.03 4.79
CA VAL A 32 17.17 15.17 5.98
C VAL A 32 16.86 16.46 6.73
N GLY A 33 16.73 17.59 6.02
CA GLY A 33 16.38 18.87 6.64
C GLY A 33 15.01 18.82 7.33
N LEU A 34 14.02 18.21 6.68
CA LEU A 34 12.68 18.04 7.24
C LEU A 34 12.72 17.19 8.52
N VAL A 35 13.41 16.04 8.49
CA VAL A 35 13.54 15.16 9.66
C VAL A 35 14.30 15.84 10.80
N ALA A 36 15.38 16.57 10.49
CA ALA A 36 16.15 17.31 11.50
C ALA A 36 15.28 18.36 12.20
N VAL A 37 14.53 19.15 11.44
CA VAL A 37 13.60 20.15 11.99
C VAL A 37 12.49 19.47 12.80
N ALA A 38 11.93 18.36 12.30
CA ALA A 38 10.87 17.65 13.00
C ALA A 38 11.36 17.05 14.34
N LEU A 39 12.56 16.44 14.38
CA LEU A 39 13.16 15.98 15.63
C LEU A 39 13.41 17.13 16.60
N LEU A 40 13.95 18.25 16.13
CA LEU A 40 14.15 19.45 16.98
C LEU A 40 12.85 19.97 17.57
N ILE A 41 11.77 20.00 16.77
CA ILE A 41 10.43 20.38 17.25
C ILE A 41 9.96 19.40 18.33
N VAL A 42 10.11 18.09 18.12
CA VAL A 42 9.73 17.08 19.13
C VAL A 42 10.50 17.26 20.43
N GLU A 43 11.83 17.37 20.38
CA GLU A 43 12.66 17.55 21.58
C GLU A 43 12.24 18.82 22.36
N THR A 44 12.08 19.93 21.65
CA THR A 44 11.70 21.20 22.27
C THR A 44 10.27 21.18 22.83
N ALA A 45 9.30 20.63 22.11
CA ALA A 45 7.92 20.47 22.59
C ALA A 45 7.85 19.54 23.81
N GLN A 46 8.69 18.51 23.83
CA GLN A 46 8.80 17.55 24.93
C GLN A 46 9.75 18.03 26.04
N SER A 47 10.17 19.30 26.03
CA SER A 47 11.06 19.89 27.04
C SER A 47 12.33 19.07 27.30
N GLN A 48 12.79 18.35 26.29
CA GLN A 48 14.02 17.57 26.35
C GLN A 48 15.21 18.48 26.00
N PRO A 49 16.36 18.31 26.67
CA PRO A 49 17.57 18.99 26.26
C PRO A 49 18.01 18.47 24.90
N ILE A 50 18.71 19.30 24.13
CA ILE A 50 19.41 18.86 22.92
C ILE A 50 20.51 17.88 23.36
N GLY A 51 20.18 16.60 23.28
CA GLY A 51 20.97 15.51 23.83
C GLY A 51 21.61 14.62 22.77
N TRP A 52 22.24 13.55 23.25
CA TRP A 52 22.88 12.56 22.39
C TRP A 52 21.89 11.82 21.49
N ASP A 53 20.65 11.61 21.93
CA ASP A 53 19.64 10.87 21.13
C ASP A 53 19.27 11.60 19.84
N LEU A 54 19.06 12.92 19.88
CA LEU A 54 18.85 13.74 18.68
C LEU A 54 20.01 13.56 17.68
N VAL A 55 21.24 13.70 18.17
CA VAL A 55 22.46 13.59 17.35
C VAL A 55 22.59 12.19 16.78
N LYS A 56 22.35 11.16 17.60
CA LYS A 56 22.37 9.75 17.22
C LYS A 56 21.39 9.46 16.09
N TYR A 57 20.12 9.83 16.24
CA TYR A 57 19.09 9.59 15.23
C TYR A 57 19.36 10.34 13.93
N LEU A 58 19.73 11.61 14.01
CA LEU A 58 20.02 12.41 12.82
C LEU A 58 21.26 11.91 12.09
N ALA A 59 22.37 11.63 12.81
CA ALA A 59 23.60 11.12 12.22
C ALA A 59 23.39 9.74 11.58
N ALA A 60 22.69 8.83 12.27
CA ALA A 60 22.35 7.53 11.72
C ALA A 60 21.50 7.67 10.44
N TYR A 61 20.44 8.48 10.48
CA TYR A 61 19.57 8.71 9.34
C TYR A 61 20.33 9.27 8.12
N VAL A 62 21.19 10.29 8.32
CA VAL A 62 22.03 10.86 7.26
C VAL A 62 22.98 9.81 6.68
N ALA A 63 23.69 9.07 7.53
CA ALA A 63 24.63 8.05 7.09
C ALA A 63 23.94 6.94 6.28
N LEU A 64 22.80 6.45 6.77
CA LEU A 64 22.00 5.42 6.13
C LEU A 64 21.52 5.84 4.74
N TYR A 65 20.91 7.02 4.60
CA TYR A 65 20.42 7.49 3.31
C TYR A 65 21.53 7.96 2.36
N ALA A 66 22.69 8.38 2.87
CA ALA A 66 23.88 8.58 2.05
C ALA A 66 24.36 7.26 1.44
N VAL A 67 24.45 6.19 2.23
CA VAL A 67 24.79 4.84 1.74
C VAL A 67 23.78 4.36 0.69
N ALA A 68 22.48 4.53 0.96
CA ALA A 68 21.44 4.16 0.00
C ALA A 68 21.56 4.94 -1.32
N HIS A 69 21.80 6.26 -1.26
CA HIS A 69 22.01 7.09 -2.45
C HIS A 69 23.23 6.63 -3.27
N LEU A 70 24.35 6.37 -2.59
CA LEU A 70 25.57 5.87 -3.23
C LEU A 70 25.30 4.52 -3.90
N ALA A 71 24.61 3.60 -3.24
CA ALA A 71 24.26 2.30 -3.80
C ALA A 71 23.41 2.44 -5.07
N VAL A 72 22.39 3.30 -5.09
CA VAL A 72 21.60 3.55 -6.31
C VAL A 72 22.47 4.18 -7.39
N ARG A 73 23.36 5.11 -7.04
CA ARG A 73 24.27 5.76 -8.00
C ARG A 73 25.23 4.77 -8.67
N PHE A 74 25.69 3.75 -7.94
CA PHE A 74 26.60 2.74 -8.47
C PHE A 74 25.86 1.60 -9.19
N PHE A 75 24.85 1.01 -8.55
CA PHE A 75 24.21 -0.22 -9.03
C PHE A 75 22.98 0.04 -9.92
N ALA A 76 22.28 1.15 -9.73
CA ALA A 76 21.02 1.45 -10.44
C ALA A 76 20.98 2.89 -10.99
N PRO A 77 21.94 3.29 -11.86
CA PRO A 77 22.08 4.68 -12.30
C PRO A 77 20.90 5.23 -13.12
N HIS A 78 20.09 4.35 -13.69
CA HIS A 78 18.90 4.68 -14.49
C HIS A 78 17.59 4.61 -13.68
N ALA A 79 17.66 4.36 -12.36
CA ALA A 79 16.48 4.38 -11.51
C ALA A 79 15.81 5.77 -11.52
N ASP A 80 14.49 5.79 -11.33
CA ASP A 80 13.75 7.04 -11.16
C ASP A 80 14.24 7.73 -9.86
N PRO A 81 14.63 9.01 -9.90
CA PRO A 81 15.17 9.72 -8.74
C PRO A 81 14.14 10.03 -7.63
N LEU A 82 12.86 9.70 -7.82
CA LEU A 82 11.80 10.00 -6.85
C LEU A 82 11.59 8.92 -5.78
N PHE A 83 11.93 7.65 -6.04
CA PHE A 83 11.63 6.56 -5.09
C PHE A 83 12.37 6.71 -3.76
N LEU A 84 13.70 6.83 -3.81
CA LEU A 84 14.52 6.86 -2.61
C LEU A 84 14.20 8.07 -1.71
N PRO A 85 14.02 9.31 -2.22
CA PRO A 85 13.65 10.45 -1.39
C PRO A 85 12.25 10.32 -0.75
N ILE A 86 11.26 9.76 -1.46
CA ILE A 86 9.93 9.54 -0.87
C ILE A 86 10.01 8.53 0.27
N VAL A 87 10.72 7.42 0.07
CA VAL A 87 10.97 6.43 1.11
C VAL A 87 11.74 7.04 2.28
N ALA A 88 12.69 7.94 2.01
CA ALA A 88 13.40 8.68 3.05
C ALA A 88 12.43 9.50 3.90
N ILE A 89 11.63 10.37 3.28
CA ILE A 89 10.65 11.20 4.01
C ILE A 89 9.71 10.35 4.86
N LEU A 90 9.15 9.27 4.31
CA LEU A 90 8.21 8.41 5.03
C LEU A 90 8.88 7.67 6.20
N ASN A 91 10.07 7.11 6.00
CA ASN A 91 10.81 6.44 7.07
C ASN A 91 11.28 7.42 8.14
N GLY A 92 11.78 8.59 7.75
CA GLY A 92 12.22 9.63 8.66
C GLY A 92 11.09 10.22 9.49
N LEU A 93 9.92 10.46 8.88
CA LEU A 93 8.73 10.85 9.61
C LEU A 93 8.29 9.74 10.59
N GLY A 94 8.32 8.48 10.16
CA GLY A 94 8.06 7.34 11.04
C GLY A 94 9.01 7.29 12.24
N LEU A 95 10.31 7.50 12.02
CA LEU A 95 11.32 7.56 13.09
C LEU A 95 11.02 8.71 14.08
N VAL A 96 10.68 9.90 13.58
CA VAL A 96 10.32 11.06 14.41
C VAL A 96 9.10 10.75 15.28
N LEU A 97 8.05 10.18 14.70
CA LEU A 97 6.81 9.88 15.41
C LEU A 97 7.00 8.76 16.45
N ILE A 98 7.79 7.73 16.13
CA ILE A 98 8.12 6.67 17.07
C ILE A 98 8.96 7.22 18.22
N HIS A 99 9.96 8.07 17.96
CA HIS A 99 10.74 8.75 19.00
C HIS A 99 9.84 9.61 19.90
N ARG A 100 8.93 10.38 19.28
CA ARG A 100 7.91 11.15 20.02
C ARG A 100 7.05 10.25 20.92
N LEU A 101 6.64 9.08 20.44
CA LEU A 101 5.81 8.14 21.21
C LEU A 101 6.60 7.51 22.35
N ASP A 102 7.89 7.22 22.16
CA ASP A 102 8.77 6.70 23.22
C ASP A 102 8.97 7.75 24.33
N LEU A 103 9.16 9.03 23.98
CA LEU A 103 9.25 10.13 24.95
C LEU A 103 7.94 10.34 25.73
N GLY A 104 6.79 10.29 25.05
CA GLY A 104 5.47 10.43 25.68
C GLY A 104 5.15 9.25 26.60
N ALA A 105 5.53 8.02 26.22
CA ALA A 105 5.31 6.83 27.04
C ALA A 105 6.07 6.88 28.39
N ALA A 106 7.20 7.58 28.45
CA ALA A 106 7.98 7.74 29.67
C ALA A 106 7.35 8.72 30.68
N ARG A 107 6.22 9.36 30.36
CA ARG A 107 5.55 10.34 31.22
C ARG A 107 4.30 9.77 31.89
N PRO A 108 4.11 10.02 33.20
CA PRO A 108 2.87 9.64 33.88
C PRO A 108 1.64 10.34 33.27
N GLY A 109 0.57 9.58 33.01
CA GLY A 109 -0.71 10.12 32.55
C GLY A 109 -0.85 10.35 31.03
N GLU A 110 0.16 10.02 30.22
CA GLU A 110 0.04 10.01 28.75
C GLU A 110 -0.35 8.63 28.19
N SER A 111 -0.30 7.56 29.00
CA SER A 111 -0.76 6.21 28.66
C SER A 111 -2.14 5.92 29.25
N VAL A 112 -2.90 5.01 28.63
CA VAL A 112 -4.23 4.58 29.12
C VAL A 112 -4.15 4.01 30.54
N ASP A 113 -3.10 3.24 30.83
CA ASP A 113 -2.89 2.63 32.14
C ASP A 113 -2.29 3.61 33.16
N GLY A 114 -1.99 4.85 32.74
CA GLY A 114 -1.38 5.90 33.55
C GLY A 114 0.09 5.64 33.94
N GLN A 115 0.64 4.47 33.61
CA GLN A 115 2.00 4.07 33.93
C GLN A 115 3.00 4.59 32.90
N ALA A 116 4.13 5.10 33.39
CA ALA A 116 5.26 5.47 32.57
C ALA A 116 6.04 4.20 32.17
N GLU A 117 6.22 4.00 30.87
CA GLU A 117 7.01 2.91 30.30
C GLU A 117 8.15 3.47 29.46
N ILE A 118 9.39 3.09 29.78
CA ILE A 118 10.54 3.40 28.93
C ILE A 118 10.53 2.42 27.76
N ARG A 119 10.39 2.96 26.56
CA ARG A 119 10.39 2.22 25.30
C ARG A 119 11.58 2.65 24.45
N ASN A 120 12.17 1.70 23.72
CA ASN A 120 13.32 1.92 22.84
C ASN A 120 12.97 1.57 21.38
N ASN A 121 11.75 1.90 20.94
CA ASN A 121 11.27 1.55 19.61
C ASN A 121 11.97 2.37 18.53
N ALA A 122 12.33 3.63 18.81
CA ALA A 122 13.09 4.46 17.88
C ALA A 122 14.47 3.87 17.58
N ASP A 123 15.15 3.33 18.59
CA ASP A 123 16.42 2.61 18.41
C ASP A 123 16.25 1.37 17.54
N GLN A 124 15.20 0.58 17.82
CA GLN A 124 14.87 -0.57 16.98
C GLN A 124 14.56 -0.15 15.55
N GLN A 125 13.87 0.98 15.34
CA GLN A 125 13.56 1.50 14.01
C GLN A 125 14.82 1.87 13.22
N VAL A 126 15.85 2.41 13.87
CA VAL A 126 17.16 2.66 13.23
C VAL A 126 17.82 1.34 12.82
N TRP A 127 17.82 0.32 13.70
CA TRP A 127 18.34 -1.01 13.38
C TRP A 127 17.61 -1.66 12.21
N TRP A 128 16.29 -1.58 12.17
CA TRP A 128 15.49 -2.10 11.06
C TRP A 128 15.73 -1.33 9.76
N THR A 129 15.93 -0.02 9.83
CA THR A 129 16.29 0.79 8.66
C THR A 129 17.68 0.41 8.15
N LEU A 130 18.64 0.17 9.04
CA LEU A 130 19.97 -0.33 8.68
C LEU A 130 19.89 -1.69 7.97
N ILE A 131 19.21 -2.66 8.56
CA ILE A 131 19.02 -3.99 7.96
C ILE A 131 18.30 -3.87 6.60
N GLY A 132 17.26 -3.04 6.52
CA GLY A 132 16.52 -2.77 5.28
C GLY A 132 17.42 -2.21 4.19
N ILE A 133 18.31 -1.26 4.51
CA ILE A 133 19.26 -0.68 3.56
C ILE A 133 20.31 -1.72 3.15
N ILE A 134 20.82 -2.54 4.08
CA ILE A 134 21.75 -3.63 3.74
C ILE A 134 21.09 -4.58 2.72
N VAL A 135 19.87 -5.04 3.00
CA VAL A 135 19.11 -5.93 2.09
C VAL A 135 18.85 -5.23 0.75
N PHE A 136 18.48 -3.95 0.76
CA PHE A 136 18.28 -3.15 -0.45
C PHE A 136 19.54 -3.08 -1.31
N VAL A 137 20.71 -2.79 -0.72
CA VAL A 137 22.00 -2.75 -1.41
C VAL A 137 22.35 -4.13 -1.97
N LEU A 138 22.18 -5.19 -1.19
CA LEU A 138 22.42 -6.57 -1.63
C LEU A 138 21.54 -6.94 -2.82
N VAL A 139 20.26 -6.59 -2.79
CA VAL A 139 19.33 -6.82 -3.92
C VAL A 139 19.80 -6.09 -5.17
N LEU A 140 20.18 -4.81 -5.07
CA LEU A 140 20.69 -4.04 -6.22
C LEU A 140 22.01 -4.60 -6.77
N ALA A 141 22.89 -5.11 -5.89
CA ALA A 141 24.18 -5.65 -6.28
C ALA A 141 24.06 -7.03 -6.94
N LEU A 142 23.22 -7.92 -6.38
CA LEU A 142 23.09 -9.31 -6.78
C LEU A 142 22.08 -9.52 -7.92
N ILE A 143 20.97 -8.79 -7.92
CA ILE A 143 19.89 -8.95 -8.91
C ILE A 143 20.02 -7.88 -10.01
N ARG A 144 20.98 -8.07 -10.90
CA ARG A 144 21.18 -7.15 -12.04
C ARG A 144 20.13 -7.31 -13.15
N ASP A 145 19.62 -8.51 -13.33
CA ASP A 145 18.56 -8.79 -14.30
C ASP A 145 17.38 -9.48 -13.62
N HIS A 146 16.27 -8.75 -13.45
CA HIS A 146 15.03 -9.24 -12.87
C HIS A 146 14.43 -10.42 -13.65
N ARG A 147 14.80 -10.62 -14.92
CA ARG A 147 14.31 -11.75 -15.73
C ARG A 147 14.90 -13.08 -15.27
N THR A 148 16.04 -13.07 -14.59
CA THR A 148 16.65 -14.30 -14.04
C THR A 148 15.78 -14.90 -12.93
N ILE A 149 15.10 -14.06 -12.15
CA ILE A 149 14.15 -14.47 -11.10
C ILE A 149 13.05 -15.36 -11.68
N ALA A 150 12.59 -15.07 -12.90
CA ALA A 150 11.51 -15.83 -13.54
C ALA A 150 11.87 -17.31 -13.77
N ARG A 151 13.15 -17.65 -13.87
CA ARG A 151 13.62 -19.04 -14.00
C ARG A 151 13.43 -19.86 -12.73
N TYR A 152 13.38 -19.19 -11.58
CA TYR A 152 13.23 -19.79 -10.25
C TYR A 152 11.80 -19.72 -9.72
N ALA A 153 10.80 -19.52 -10.60
CA ALA A 153 9.41 -19.33 -10.21
C ALA A 153 8.93 -20.38 -9.20
N TYR A 154 9.06 -21.66 -9.52
CA TYR A 154 8.60 -22.75 -8.66
C TYR A 154 9.38 -22.85 -7.35
N THR A 155 10.69 -22.55 -7.37
CA THR A 155 11.50 -22.46 -6.15
C THR A 155 11.02 -21.34 -5.24
N LEU A 156 10.67 -20.18 -5.80
CA LEU A 156 10.09 -19.07 -5.04
C LEU A 156 8.69 -19.41 -4.50
N GLY A 157 7.87 -20.10 -5.28
CA GLY A 157 6.56 -20.57 -4.84
C GLY A 157 6.66 -21.53 -3.66
N LEU A 158 7.52 -22.56 -3.79
CA LEU A 158 7.80 -23.50 -2.71
C LEU A 158 8.42 -22.81 -1.49
N GLY A 159 9.42 -21.95 -1.70
CA GLY A 159 10.05 -21.18 -0.63
C GLY A 159 9.04 -20.30 0.12
N GLY A 160 8.12 -19.66 -0.61
CA GLY A 160 7.02 -18.89 -0.02
C GLY A 160 6.12 -19.75 0.87
N LEU A 161 5.75 -20.94 0.40
CA LEU A 161 4.97 -21.90 1.21
C LEU A 161 5.75 -22.37 2.45
N VAL A 162 7.04 -22.67 2.30
CA VAL A 162 7.92 -23.05 3.42
C VAL A 162 7.96 -21.93 4.47
N PHE A 163 8.14 -20.67 4.05
CA PHE A 163 8.12 -19.53 4.97
C PHE A 163 6.81 -19.44 5.75
N LEU A 164 5.66 -19.73 5.15
CA LEU A 164 4.37 -19.76 5.87
C LEU A 164 4.29 -20.91 6.88
N VAL A 165 4.93 -22.05 6.63
CA VAL A 165 4.87 -23.20 7.54
C VAL A 165 5.78 -23.03 8.75
N ILE A 166 6.94 -22.38 8.61
CA ILE A 166 7.93 -22.20 9.70
C ILE A 166 7.30 -21.77 11.04
N PRO A 167 6.51 -20.68 11.13
CA PRO A 167 6.01 -20.22 12.43
C PRO A 167 5.02 -21.23 13.03
N ILE A 168 4.31 -22.03 12.25
CA ILE A 168 3.38 -23.04 12.78
C ILE A 168 4.12 -24.14 13.55
N LEU A 169 5.28 -24.55 13.03
CA LEU A 169 6.10 -25.63 13.58
C LEU A 169 6.85 -25.24 14.85
N LEU A 170 7.07 -23.95 15.08
CA LEU A 170 7.80 -23.45 16.24
C LEU A 170 6.88 -23.35 17.48
N PRO A 171 7.37 -23.73 18.67
CA PRO A 171 6.55 -23.73 19.89
C PRO A 171 6.23 -22.31 20.40
N ASN A 172 7.15 -21.34 20.22
CA ASN A 172 7.06 -19.99 20.79
C ASN A 172 6.66 -18.91 19.76
N SER A 173 5.81 -19.27 18.80
CA SER A 173 5.41 -18.39 17.69
C SER A 173 4.04 -17.71 17.87
N ARG A 174 3.38 -17.95 19.00
CA ARG A 174 2.01 -17.47 19.24
C ARG A 174 2.03 -16.06 19.84
N VAL A 175 1.57 -15.08 19.07
CA VAL A 175 1.43 -13.68 19.47
C VAL A 175 -0.01 -13.24 19.20
N TYR A 176 -0.70 -12.68 20.21
CA TYR A 176 -2.12 -12.31 20.15
C TYR A 176 -3.05 -13.39 19.56
N GLY A 177 -2.77 -14.67 19.87
CA GLY A 177 -3.57 -15.81 19.40
C GLY A 177 -3.25 -16.32 17.99
N SER A 178 -2.38 -15.64 17.23
CA SER A 178 -1.92 -16.04 15.90
C SER A 178 -0.53 -16.69 15.95
N LYS A 179 -0.30 -17.75 15.16
CA LYS A 179 1.01 -18.42 15.03
C LYS A 179 1.75 -17.96 13.77
N ASN A 180 2.11 -16.69 13.71
CA ASN A 180 2.70 -16.06 12.53
C ASN A 180 4.06 -15.38 12.78
N TRP A 181 4.51 -15.23 14.03
CA TRP A 181 5.77 -14.56 14.38
C TRP A 181 6.86 -15.54 14.81
N ILE A 182 8.11 -15.18 14.54
CA ILE A 182 9.29 -15.74 15.19
C ILE A 182 9.83 -14.64 16.09
N VAL A 183 9.68 -14.83 17.40
CA VAL A 183 10.14 -13.88 18.42
C VAL A 183 11.41 -14.41 19.05
N THR A 184 12.46 -13.61 19.01
CA THR A 184 13.72 -13.83 19.72
C THR A 184 13.96 -12.65 20.67
N PRO A 185 14.90 -12.75 21.63
CA PRO A 185 15.22 -11.64 22.52
C PRO A 185 15.71 -10.37 21.78
N PHE A 186 16.24 -10.51 20.57
CA PHE A 186 16.87 -9.42 19.83
C PHE A 186 16.03 -8.91 18.66
N PHE A 187 15.22 -9.77 18.04
CA PHE A 187 14.40 -9.42 16.88
C PHE A 187 13.10 -10.22 16.83
N SER A 188 12.08 -9.60 16.25
CA SER A 188 10.84 -10.25 15.82
C SER A 188 10.78 -10.24 14.31
N ILE A 189 10.50 -11.39 13.70
CA ILE A 189 10.35 -11.51 12.25
C ILE A 189 9.03 -12.22 11.97
N GLN A 190 8.30 -11.74 10.96
CA GLN A 190 7.15 -12.42 10.41
C GLN A 190 7.54 -13.10 9.08
N PRO A 191 7.73 -14.43 9.06
CA PRO A 191 8.04 -15.17 7.84
C PRO A 191 7.02 -14.95 6.71
N GLY A 192 5.76 -14.67 7.08
CA GLY A 192 4.68 -14.33 6.14
C GLY A 192 4.99 -13.14 5.23
N GLU A 193 5.81 -12.19 5.65
CA GLU A 193 6.24 -11.06 4.82
C GLU A 193 7.11 -11.52 3.65
N PHE A 194 8.07 -12.40 3.92
CA PHE A 194 8.92 -13.02 2.87
C PHE A 194 8.10 -13.92 1.96
N ALA A 195 7.14 -14.66 2.53
CA ALA A 195 6.22 -15.49 1.77
C ALA A 195 5.39 -14.67 0.76
N LYS A 196 4.87 -13.50 1.15
CA LYS A 196 4.14 -12.60 0.26
C LYS A 196 4.97 -12.22 -0.96
N ILE A 197 6.21 -11.77 -0.74
CA ILE A 197 7.12 -11.40 -1.83
C ILE A 197 7.37 -12.60 -2.75
N ALA A 198 7.71 -13.76 -2.18
CA ALA A 198 8.03 -14.96 -2.95
C ALA A 198 6.84 -15.48 -3.76
N LEU A 199 5.64 -15.49 -3.18
CA LEU A 199 4.40 -15.89 -3.86
C LEU A 199 3.98 -14.91 -4.96
N ILE A 200 4.18 -13.60 -4.76
CA ILE A 200 3.93 -12.58 -5.79
C ILE A 200 4.91 -12.78 -6.96
N LEU A 201 6.21 -12.99 -6.68
CA LEU A 201 7.22 -13.24 -7.72
C LEU A 201 6.96 -14.55 -8.48
N PHE A 202 6.60 -15.63 -7.78
CA PHE A 202 6.15 -16.88 -8.37
C PHE A 202 4.95 -16.65 -9.30
N THR A 203 3.92 -15.96 -8.82
CA THR A 203 2.72 -15.64 -9.59
C THR A 203 3.06 -14.84 -10.84
N ALA A 204 3.88 -13.78 -10.70
CA ALA A 204 4.32 -12.94 -11.80
C ALA A 204 5.06 -13.77 -12.87
N ALA A 205 6.01 -14.62 -12.45
CA ALA A 205 6.80 -15.43 -13.35
C ALA A 205 5.97 -16.48 -14.09
N VAL A 206 5.02 -17.15 -13.40
CA VAL A 206 4.10 -18.11 -14.03
C VAL A 206 3.16 -17.41 -15.02
N LEU A 207 2.62 -16.23 -14.67
CA LEU A 207 1.75 -15.46 -15.56
C LEU A 207 2.47 -15.01 -16.84
N VAL A 208 3.72 -14.57 -16.71
CA VAL A 208 4.55 -14.15 -17.86
C VAL A 208 4.96 -15.37 -18.70
N GLY A 209 5.43 -16.44 -18.08
CA GLY A 209 5.91 -17.64 -18.79
C GLY A 209 4.79 -18.40 -19.53
N LYS A 210 3.55 -18.31 -19.05
CA LYS A 210 2.37 -18.95 -19.66
C LYS A 210 1.42 -17.96 -20.33
N ARG A 211 1.88 -16.74 -20.64
CA ARG A 211 1.04 -15.65 -21.15
C ARG A 211 0.21 -16.04 -22.39
N ASP A 212 0.82 -16.78 -23.32
CA ASP A 212 0.15 -17.21 -24.55
C ASP A 212 -1.06 -18.12 -24.26
N LEU A 213 -0.94 -19.01 -23.26
CA LEU A 213 -2.02 -19.89 -22.82
C LEU A 213 -3.21 -19.13 -22.21
N PHE A 214 -2.96 -17.96 -21.59
CA PHE A 214 -4.02 -17.12 -21.02
C PHE A 214 -4.70 -16.22 -22.05
N THR A 215 -4.01 -15.88 -23.13
CA THR A 215 -4.57 -15.06 -24.21
C THR A 215 -5.36 -15.90 -25.21
N THR A 216 -4.92 -17.14 -25.51
CA THR A 216 -5.67 -18.09 -26.35
C THR A 216 -6.98 -18.48 -25.64
N ALA A 217 -8.11 -18.19 -26.31
CA ALA A 217 -9.45 -18.36 -25.75
C ALA A 217 -9.70 -19.81 -25.28
N GLY A 218 -10.13 -19.95 -24.02
CA GLY A 218 -10.61 -21.21 -23.48
C GLY A 218 -12.03 -21.55 -23.98
N ARG A 219 -12.70 -22.48 -23.31
CA ARG A 219 -14.05 -22.93 -23.68
C ARG A 219 -15.03 -21.78 -23.46
N ARG A 220 -15.75 -21.36 -24.50
CA ARG A 220 -16.84 -20.36 -24.34
C ARG A 220 -17.97 -20.97 -23.54
N ILE A 221 -18.27 -20.40 -22.38
CA ILE A 221 -19.50 -20.68 -21.65
C ILE A 221 -20.32 -19.38 -21.70
N GLY A 222 -21.31 -19.33 -22.59
CA GLY A 222 -22.10 -18.12 -22.86
C GLY A 222 -21.29 -16.98 -23.47
N ARG A 223 -21.40 -15.76 -22.91
CA ARG A 223 -20.64 -14.56 -23.33
C ARG A 223 -19.24 -14.47 -22.72
N PHE A 224 -18.85 -15.42 -21.87
CA PHE A 224 -17.57 -15.40 -21.16
C PHE A 224 -16.66 -16.52 -21.66
N ASP A 225 -15.43 -16.17 -22.04
CA ASP A 225 -14.39 -17.15 -22.37
C ASP A 225 -13.86 -17.75 -21.06
N VAL A 226 -14.22 -19.01 -20.76
CA VAL A 226 -13.77 -19.70 -19.55
C VAL A 226 -12.41 -20.36 -19.83
N PRO A 227 -11.37 -19.99 -19.09
CA PRO A 227 -10.00 -20.45 -19.32
C PRO A 227 -9.83 -21.93 -18.96
N ARG A 228 -8.81 -22.58 -19.52
CA ARG A 228 -8.48 -23.98 -19.21
C ARG A 228 -7.90 -24.07 -17.79
N ALA A 229 -8.70 -24.55 -16.84
CA ALA A 229 -8.30 -24.72 -15.44
C ALA A 229 -7.00 -25.52 -15.25
N ARG A 230 -6.70 -26.44 -16.18
CA ARG A 230 -5.50 -27.29 -16.14
C ARG A 230 -4.19 -26.51 -16.23
N ASP A 231 -4.16 -25.39 -16.95
CA ASP A 231 -2.94 -24.61 -17.17
C ASP A 231 -2.60 -23.70 -15.96
N LEU A 232 -3.61 -23.47 -15.11
CA LEU A 232 -3.54 -22.76 -13.83
C LEU A 232 -3.32 -23.68 -12.63
N GLY A 233 -3.30 -25.00 -12.84
CA GLY A 233 -3.22 -26.00 -11.76
C GLY A 233 -2.16 -25.69 -10.70
N PRO A 234 -0.88 -25.46 -11.06
CA PRO A 234 0.16 -25.16 -10.09
C PRO A 234 -0.06 -23.85 -9.33
N LEU A 235 -0.67 -22.87 -9.98
CA LEU A 235 -0.94 -21.55 -9.42
C LEU A 235 -2.09 -21.62 -8.40
N LEU A 236 -3.22 -22.22 -8.82
CA LEU A 236 -4.38 -22.45 -7.96
C LEU A 236 -4.04 -23.37 -6.78
N LEU A 237 -3.22 -24.39 -6.99
CA LEU A 237 -2.76 -25.29 -5.94
C LEU A 237 -1.92 -24.54 -4.91
N ALA A 238 -0.91 -23.79 -5.34
CA ALA A 238 -0.07 -23.01 -4.43
C ALA A 238 -0.91 -22.02 -3.61
N TRP A 239 -1.93 -21.40 -4.21
CA TRP A 239 -2.83 -20.50 -3.50
C TRP A 239 -3.75 -21.20 -2.53
N ALA A 240 -4.35 -22.33 -2.92
CA ALA A 240 -5.19 -23.13 -2.03
C ALA A 240 -4.39 -23.58 -0.79
N VAL A 241 -3.14 -24.02 -1.00
CA VAL A 241 -2.24 -24.39 0.08
C VAL A 241 -1.87 -23.18 0.94
N ALA A 242 -1.52 -22.03 0.33
CA ALA A 242 -1.20 -20.82 1.08
C ALA A 242 -2.38 -20.34 1.95
N ILE A 243 -3.61 -20.29 1.39
CA ILE A 243 -4.83 -19.93 2.12
C ILE A 243 -5.08 -20.89 3.28
N LEU A 244 -4.92 -22.20 3.05
CA LEU A 244 -5.06 -23.20 4.12
C LEU A 244 -4.05 -22.95 5.24
N ILE A 245 -2.80 -22.64 4.91
CA ILE A 245 -1.77 -22.33 5.90
C ILE A 245 -2.13 -21.06 6.70
N PHE A 246 -2.61 -19.99 6.05
CA PHE A 246 -3.04 -18.77 6.76
C PHE A 246 -4.21 -19.03 7.71
N ILE A 247 -5.17 -19.87 7.30
CA ILE A 247 -6.26 -20.33 8.17
C ILE A 247 -5.70 -21.03 9.41
N LEU A 248 -4.68 -21.88 9.27
CA LEU A 248 -4.02 -22.54 10.39
C LEU A 248 -3.24 -21.57 11.29
N GLN A 249 -2.68 -20.49 10.72
CA GLN A 249 -2.05 -19.43 11.49
C GLN A 249 -3.05 -18.58 12.28
N LYS A 250 -4.34 -18.61 11.91
CA LYS A 250 -5.41 -17.69 12.36
C LYS A 250 -5.14 -16.23 11.94
N ASP A 251 -4.51 -16.04 10.79
CA ASP A 251 -4.24 -14.74 10.20
C ASP A 251 -5.14 -14.55 8.97
N LEU A 252 -6.26 -13.84 9.14
CA LEU A 252 -7.24 -13.63 8.07
C LEU A 252 -6.86 -12.45 7.16
N GLY A 253 -6.08 -11.48 7.63
CA GLY A 253 -5.76 -10.28 6.84
C GLY A 253 -4.84 -10.60 5.65
N ALA A 254 -3.77 -11.34 5.91
CA ALA A 254 -2.77 -11.70 4.90
C ALA A 254 -3.34 -12.45 3.67
N PRO A 255 -4.17 -13.51 3.80
CA PRO A 255 -4.72 -14.22 2.64
C PRO A 255 -5.67 -13.33 1.81
N LEU A 256 -6.43 -12.43 2.43
CA LEU A 256 -7.28 -11.48 1.71
C LEU A 256 -6.46 -10.53 0.82
N LEU A 257 -5.35 -9.98 1.36
CA LEU A 257 -4.45 -9.10 0.61
C LEU A 257 -3.75 -9.81 -0.55
N ILE A 258 -3.26 -11.03 -0.31
CA ILE A 258 -2.61 -11.85 -1.34
C ILE A 258 -3.62 -12.19 -2.45
N TYR A 259 -4.83 -12.60 -2.09
CA TYR A 259 -5.89 -12.90 -3.04
C TYR A 259 -6.20 -11.71 -3.95
N MET A 260 -6.39 -10.52 -3.38
CA MET A 260 -6.67 -9.30 -4.15
C MET A 260 -5.51 -8.91 -5.05
N THR A 261 -4.27 -8.98 -4.54
CA THR A 261 -3.05 -8.69 -5.32
C THR A 261 -2.96 -9.61 -6.54
N ILE A 262 -3.20 -10.90 -6.34
CA ILE A 262 -3.23 -11.90 -7.40
C ILE A 262 -4.34 -11.60 -8.42
N LEU A 263 -5.55 -11.28 -7.96
CA LEU A 263 -6.68 -11.01 -8.85
C LEU A 263 -6.38 -9.80 -9.75
N ILE A 264 -5.77 -8.76 -9.18
CA ILE A 264 -5.28 -7.58 -9.92
C ILE A 264 -4.19 -8.00 -10.92
N MET A 265 -3.19 -8.79 -10.51
CA MET A 265 -2.13 -9.26 -11.40
C MET A 265 -2.70 -10.10 -12.56
N LEU A 266 -3.68 -10.95 -12.31
CA LEU A 266 -4.33 -11.76 -13.32
C LEU A 266 -5.09 -10.90 -14.31
N TYR A 267 -5.83 -9.89 -13.83
CA TYR A 267 -6.50 -8.92 -14.69
C TYR A 267 -5.49 -8.15 -15.55
N VAL A 268 -4.43 -7.58 -14.94
CA VAL A 268 -3.39 -6.81 -15.65
C VAL A 268 -2.65 -7.67 -16.68
N ALA A 269 -2.37 -8.94 -16.36
CA ALA A 269 -1.65 -9.84 -17.27
C ALA A 269 -2.51 -10.29 -18.47
N THR A 270 -3.81 -10.46 -18.27
CA THR A 270 -4.72 -11.07 -19.26
C THR A 270 -5.62 -10.09 -20.00
N ASP A 271 -5.84 -8.89 -19.44
CA ASP A 271 -6.79 -7.88 -19.93
C ASP A 271 -8.23 -8.40 -20.06
N LYS A 272 -8.58 -9.43 -19.28
CA LYS A 272 -9.89 -10.10 -19.33
C LYS A 272 -10.68 -9.83 -18.05
N ILE A 273 -11.74 -9.03 -18.17
CA ILE A 273 -12.62 -8.70 -17.04
C ILE A 273 -13.33 -9.92 -16.44
N GLY A 274 -13.49 -11.01 -17.22
CA GLY A 274 -14.11 -12.25 -16.74
C GLY A 274 -13.42 -12.83 -15.50
N TRP A 275 -12.11 -12.65 -15.36
CA TRP A 275 -11.39 -13.04 -14.15
C TRP A 275 -11.82 -12.27 -12.92
N VAL A 276 -12.03 -10.96 -13.05
CA VAL A 276 -12.51 -10.10 -11.97
C VAL A 276 -13.94 -10.43 -11.61
N VAL A 277 -14.79 -10.65 -12.63
CA VAL A 277 -16.21 -11.00 -12.45
C VAL A 277 -16.38 -12.35 -11.74
N ILE A 278 -15.46 -13.30 -11.92
CA ILE A 278 -15.49 -14.59 -11.21
C ILE A 278 -14.79 -14.50 -9.85
N GLY A 279 -13.64 -13.81 -9.79
CA GLY A 279 -12.82 -13.71 -8.58
C GLY A 279 -13.47 -12.88 -7.49
N LEU A 280 -14.13 -11.77 -7.82
CA LEU A 280 -14.73 -10.91 -6.80
C LEU A 280 -15.88 -11.60 -6.04
N PRO A 281 -16.84 -12.31 -6.69
CA PRO A 281 -17.82 -13.12 -5.98
C PRO A 281 -17.19 -14.24 -5.15
N LEU A 282 -16.14 -14.90 -5.67
CA LEU A 282 -15.45 -15.96 -4.92
C LEU A 282 -14.77 -15.41 -3.65
N PHE A 283 -14.19 -14.22 -3.74
CA PHE A 283 -13.65 -13.50 -2.59
C PHE A 283 -14.74 -13.18 -1.56
N LEU A 284 -15.86 -12.62 -1.99
CA LEU A 284 -16.98 -12.29 -1.11
C LEU A 284 -17.54 -13.54 -0.43
N ALA A 285 -17.70 -14.64 -1.17
CA ALA A 285 -18.13 -15.92 -0.61
C ALA A 285 -17.12 -16.43 0.43
N GLY A 286 -15.82 -16.36 0.13
CA GLY A 286 -14.75 -16.72 1.08
C GLY A 286 -14.76 -15.86 2.33
N ALA A 287 -14.98 -14.55 2.19
CA ALA A 287 -15.07 -13.61 3.32
C ALA A 287 -16.30 -13.89 4.20
N VAL A 288 -17.45 -14.22 3.60
CA VAL A 288 -18.66 -14.64 4.35
C VAL A 288 -18.41 -15.95 5.09
N VAL A 289 -17.81 -16.95 4.44
CA VAL A 289 -17.45 -18.21 5.11
C VAL A 289 -16.48 -17.96 6.26
N ALA A 290 -15.46 -17.12 6.07
CA ALA A 290 -14.54 -16.74 7.15
C ALA A 290 -15.29 -16.04 8.30
N TYR A 291 -16.18 -15.11 8.01
CA TYR A 291 -17.00 -14.44 9.02
C TYR A 291 -17.82 -15.45 9.83
N LEU A 292 -18.41 -16.46 9.20
CA LEU A 292 -19.20 -17.49 9.89
C LEU A 292 -18.34 -18.45 10.73
N LEU A 293 -17.10 -18.73 10.30
CA LEU A 293 -16.22 -19.69 10.98
C LEU A 293 -15.40 -19.08 12.12
N PHE A 294 -15.12 -17.77 12.08
CA PHE A 294 -14.19 -17.13 12.99
C PHE A 294 -14.85 -16.06 13.87
N THR A 295 -15.01 -16.38 15.15
CA THR A 295 -15.58 -15.44 16.16
C THR A 295 -14.79 -14.13 16.26
N HIS A 296 -13.46 -14.18 16.21
CA HIS A 296 -12.62 -12.97 16.26
C HIS A 296 -12.91 -12.02 15.09
N LEU A 297 -13.24 -12.53 13.90
CA LEU A 297 -13.61 -11.70 12.75
C LEU A 297 -14.99 -11.07 12.96
N GLN A 298 -15.93 -11.80 13.55
CA GLN A 298 -17.25 -11.27 13.90
C GLN A 298 -17.12 -10.09 14.86
N THR A 299 -16.32 -10.24 15.93
CA THR A 299 -16.03 -9.18 16.88
C THR A 299 -15.41 -7.95 16.19
N ARG A 300 -14.41 -8.13 15.32
CA ARG A 300 -13.81 -7.01 14.56
C ARG A 300 -14.80 -6.30 13.65
N VAL A 301 -15.72 -7.03 13.01
CA VAL A 301 -16.78 -6.45 12.17
C VAL A 301 -17.81 -5.69 13.02
N GLN A 302 -18.20 -6.22 14.18
CA GLN A 302 -19.12 -5.53 15.11
C GLN A 302 -18.51 -4.23 15.61
N ILE A 303 -17.24 -4.26 16.05
CA ILE A 303 -16.49 -3.06 16.48
C ILE A 303 -16.38 -2.05 15.33
N TRP A 304 -16.19 -2.49 14.09
CA TRP A 304 -16.14 -1.58 12.93
C TRP A 304 -17.49 -0.91 12.66
N ILE A 305 -18.61 -1.61 12.85
CA ILE A 305 -19.96 -1.09 12.63
C ILE A 305 -20.37 -0.13 13.75
N ASP A 306 -20.17 -0.53 15.00
CA ASP A 306 -20.50 0.27 16.19
C ASP A 306 -19.37 0.20 17.22
N PRO A 307 -18.30 1.00 17.06
CA PRO A 307 -17.19 1.02 18.01
C PRO A 307 -17.58 1.61 19.37
N PHE A 308 -18.71 2.33 19.45
CA PHE A 308 -19.19 2.97 20.67
C PHE A 308 -20.09 2.07 21.53
N ALA A 309 -20.41 0.85 21.06
CA ALA A 309 -21.11 -0.14 21.86
C ALA A 309 -20.31 -0.56 23.10
N ASP A 310 -18.98 -0.59 23.00
CA ASP A 310 -18.04 -0.79 24.11
C ASP A 310 -16.80 0.10 23.92
N PRO A 311 -16.89 1.40 24.25
CA PRO A 311 -15.83 2.37 23.97
C PRO A 311 -14.63 2.24 24.92
N THR A 312 -14.74 1.42 25.97
CA THR A 312 -13.69 1.22 26.98
C THR A 312 -13.07 -0.18 26.94
N GLY A 313 -13.73 -1.15 26.33
CA GLY A 313 -13.19 -2.48 26.09
C GLY A 313 -12.81 -2.68 24.63
N ASP A 314 -13.56 -3.50 23.92
CA ASP A 314 -13.22 -3.98 22.57
C ASP A 314 -13.13 -2.84 21.52
N GLY A 315 -13.92 -1.78 21.68
CA GLY A 315 -13.94 -0.60 20.81
C GLY A 315 -12.92 0.47 21.16
N LEU A 316 -12.23 0.36 22.31
CA LEU A 316 -11.34 1.40 22.85
C LEU A 316 -10.34 1.92 21.81
N GLN A 317 -9.70 1.00 21.08
CA GLN A 317 -8.66 1.35 20.12
C GLN A 317 -9.19 2.25 18.98
N ILE A 318 -10.35 1.91 18.42
CA ILE A 318 -10.97 2.70 17.35
C ILE A 318 -11.49 4.02 17.91
N VAL A 319 -12.19 3.99 19.05
CA VAL A 319 -12.77 5.20 19.65
C VAL A 319 -11.69 6.23 19.99
N GLN A 320 -10.61 5.82 20.65
CA GLN A 320 -9.51 6.73 20.98
C GLN A 320 -8.83 7.28 19.72
N SER A 321 -8.67 6.46 18.68
CA SER A 321 -8.13 6.93 17.40
C SER A 321 -9.03 8.01 16.76
N MET A 322 -10.35 7.85 16.84
CA MET A 322 -11.31 8.83 16.31
C MET A 322 -11.26 10.13 17.10
N PHE A 323 -11.12 10.07 18.43
CA PHE A 323 -10.92 11.26 19.25
C PHE A 323 -9.60 11.97 18.94
N GLY A 324 -8.49 11.23 18.79
CA GLY A 324 -7.20 11.82 18.38
C GLY A 324 -7.29 12.55 17.04
N LEU A 325 -7.93 11.93 16.03
CA LEU A 325 -8.19 12.57 14.74
C LEU A 325 -9.07 13.82 14.86
N ALA A 326 -10.08 13.78 15.73
CA ALA A 326 -10.95 14.94 15.97
C ALA A 326 -10.20 16.10 16.64
N THR A 327 -9.33 15.81 17.62
CA THR A 327 -8.50 16.80 18.32
C THR A 327 -7.50 17.47 17.38
N GLY A 328 -6.95 16.73 16.41
CA GLY A 328 -6.01 17.28 15.44
C GLY A 328 -6.60 18.30 14.47
N GLY A 329 -7.89 18.20 14.13
CA GLY A 329 -8.53 19.13 13.20
C GLY A 329 -7.78 19.24 11.85
N LEU A 330 -7.73 20.45 11.28
CA LEU A 330 -7.10 20.67 9.97
C LEU A 330 -5.57 20.68 10.00
N PHE A 331 -4.98 21.34 11.00
CA PHE A 331 -3.54 21.63 11.05
C PHE A 331 -2.77 20.83 12.11
N GLY A 332 -3.47 20.02 12.89
CA GLY A 332 -2.90 19.28 14.00
C GLY A 332 -2.82 20.11 15.26
N THR A 333 -2.56 19.43 16.36
CA THR A 333 -2.23 20.04 17.65
C THR A 333 -0.81 20.61 17.68
N GLY A 334 0.01 20.27 16.69
CA GLY A 334 1.45 20.56 16.66
C GLY A 334 2.25 19.30 17.01
N LEU A 335 3.34 19.08 16.27
CA LEU A 335 4.21 17.92 16.45
C LEU A 335 4.81 17.92 17.87
N GLY A 336 4.58 16.84 18.62
CA GLY A 336 5.00 16.72 20.02
C GLY A 336 4.06 17.36 21.05
N SER A 337 2.94 17.97 20.65
CA SER A 337 1.99 18.62 21.56
C SER A 337 0.71 17.81 21.84
N GLY A 338 0.49 16.71 21.10
CA GLY A 338 -0.68 15.84 21.27
C GLY A 338 -0.58 14.87 22.44
N ARG A 339 -1.53 13.94 22.54
CA ARG A 339 -1.53 12.79 23.46
C ARG A 339 -1.82 11.46 22.72
N PRO A 340 -1.07 11.15 21.65
CA PRO A 340 -1.28 9.95 20.85
C PRO A 340 -1.02 8.65 21.61
N ASN A 341 -0.29 8.70 22.72
CA ASN A 341 -0.04 7.55 23.60
C ASN A 341 -1.32 7.02 24.29
N ILE A 342 -2.41 7.80 24.29
CA ILE A 342 -3.73 7.36 24.75
C ILE A 342 -4.34 6.36 23.76
N VAL A 343 -3.96 6.39 22.49
CA VAL A 343 -4.43 5.41 21.50
C VAL A 343 -3.67 4.09 21.69
N PRO A 344 -4.34 2.97 22.03
CA PRO A 344 -3.69 1.68 22.14
C PRO A 344 -2.97 1.30 20.83
N PHE A 345 -1.73 0.83 20.95
CA PHE A 345 -0.88 0.43 19.82
C PHE A 345 -0.64 1.57 18.79
N ALA A 346 -0.54 2.82 19.27
CA ALA A 346 -0.22 3.99 18.44
C ALA A 346 1.10 3.85 17.64
N ASN A 347 2.08 3.11 18.14
CA ASN A 347 3.36 2.89 17.48
C ASN A 347 3.32 1.79 16.40
N THR A 348 2.24 1.02 16.30
CA THR A 348 2.09 -0.03 15.28
C THR A 348 0.90 0.25 14.37
N ASP A 349 -0.28 -0.24 14.72
CA ASP A 349 -1.45 -0.29 13.84
C ASP A 349 -2.18 1.06 13.76
N PHE A 350 -1.94 1.95 14.73
CA PHE A 350 -2.68 3.21 14.89
C PHE A 350 -1.82 4.47 14.74
N ILE A 351 -0.64 4.36 14.13
CA ILE A 351 0.24 5.52 13.91
C ILE A 351 -0.40 6.62 13.03
N ILE A 352 -1.38 6.24 12.20
CA ILE A 352 -2.19 7.20 11.43
C ILE A 352 -2.97 8.14 12.36
N ALA A 353 -3.45 7.66 13.50
CA ALA A 353 -4.12 8.49 14.49
C ALA A 353 -3.15 9.53 15.05
N THR A 354 -1.91 9.14 15.36
CA THR A 354 -0.84 10.04 15.77
C THR A 354 -0.54 11.11 14.73
N ILE A 355 -0.44 10.72 13.45
CA ILE A 355 -0.25 11.66 12.34
C ILE A 355 -1.40 12.67 12.28
N GLY A 356 -2.64 12.20 12.33
CA GLY A 356 -3.80 13.08 12.22
C GLY A 356 -3.99 13.98 13.45
N GLU A 357 -3.64 13.50 14.66
CA GLU A 357 -3.71 14.31 15.88
C GLU A 357 -2.66 15.43 15.90
N GLU A 358 -1.41 15.13 15.54
CA GLU A 358 -0.30 16.09 15.69
C GLU A 358 -0.06 16.94 14.44
N LEU A 359 -0.25 16.37 13.25
CA LEU A 359 -0.04 17.06 11.96
C LEU A 359 -1.36 17.43 11.25
N GLY A 360 -2.50 17.00 11.79
CA GLY A 360 -3.82 17.33 11.25
C GLY A 360 -4.15 16.62 9.95
N LEU A 361 -5.29 17.01 9.39
CA LEU A 361 -5.70 16.57 8.06
C LEU A 361 -4.66 16.92 6.98
N VAL A 362 -4.01 18.09 7.06
CA VAL A 362 -3.01 18.51 6.08
C VAL A 362 -1.80 17.57 6.09
N GLY A 363 -1.27 17.24 7.27
CA GLY A 363 -0.16 16.30 7.40
C GLY A 363 -0.53 14.90 6.94
N LEU A 364 -1.71 14.41 7.35
CA LEU A 364 -2.22 13.11 6.93
C LEU A 364 -2.38 13.05 5.39
N ALA A 365 -2.96 14.08 4.78
CA ALA A 365 -3.12 14.17 3.33
C ALA A 365 -1.76 14.18 2.62
N ALA A 366 -0.76 14.90 3.15
CA ALA A 366 0.59 14.90 2.59
C ALA A 366 1.23 13.50 2.61
N VAL A 367 1.09 12.76 3.71
CA VAL A 367 1.57 11.36 3.80
C VAL A 367 0.86 10.46 2.79
N LEU A 368 -0.47 10.57 2.66
CA LEU A 368 -1.24 9.81 1.67
C LEU A 368 -0.84 10.18 0.24
N CYS A 369 -0.58 11.46 -0.05
CA CYS A 369 -0.06 11.90 -1.34
C CYS A 369 1.32 11.30 -1.65
N LEU A 370 2.22 11.19 -0.66
CA LEU A 370 3.52 10.54 -0.86
C LEU A 370 3.36 9.07 -1.23
N TYR A 371 2.48 8.33 -0.53
CA TYR A 371 2.13 6.95 -0.90
C TYR A 371 1.51 6.87 -2.29
N LEU A 372 0.61 7.80 -2.64
CA LEU A 372 -0.01 7.85 -3.97
C LEU A 372 1.03 8.06 -5.07
N VAL A 373 1.99 8.97 -4.88
CA VAL A 373 3.10 9.18 -5.83
C VAL A 373 3.95 7.93 -5.93
N LEU A 374 4.26 7.26 -4.81
CA LEU A 374 5.02 6.01 -4.80
C LEU A 374 4.34 4.91 -5.65
N VAL A 375 3.00 4.84 -5.63
CA VAL A 375 2.21 3.87 -6.41
C VAL A 375 2.07 4.26 -7.88
N ILE A 376 1.92 5.55 -8.18
CA ILE A 376 1.70 6.04 -9.56
C ILE A 376 2.98 6.09 -10.38
N VAL A 377 4.13 6.47 -9.79
CA VAL A 377 5.40 6.63 -10.51
C VAL A 377 5.85 5.37 -11.28
N PRO A 378 5.73 4.13 -10.75
CA PRO A 378 6.06 2.91 -11.48
C PRO A 378 5.11 2.60 -12.66
N LEU A 379 3.90 3.17 -12.70
CA LEU A 379 2.91 2.82 -13.72
C LEU A 379 3.35 3.34 -15.10
N PRO A 380 3.13 2.56 -16.18
CA PRO A 380 3.43 3.01 -17.53
C PRO A 380 2.71 4.32 -17.84
N ARG A 381 3.46 5.41 -18.03
CA ARG A 381 2.89 6.68 -18.47
C ARG A 381 2.45 6.52 -19.92
N ALA A 382 1.13 6.58 -20.15
CA ALA A 382 0.51 6.34 -21.46
C ALA A 382 1.03 7.24 -22.61
N GLY A 383 1.72 8.35 -22.32
CA GLY A 383 2.21 9.29 -23.32
C GLY A 383 3.45 8.88 -24.13
N ASN A 384 4.24 7.88 -23.71
CA ASN A 384 5.51 7.54 -24.40
C ASN A 384 5.48 6.26 -25.25
N ALA A 385 4.39 5.48 -25.20
CA ALA A 385 4.25 4.27 -26.01
C ALA A 385 3.96 4.58 -27.49
N GLY A 386 3.44 5.77 -27.81
CA GLY A 386 3.10 6.18 -29.18
C GLY A 386 4.28 6.68 -30.03
N ALA A 387 5.37 7.12 -29.41
CA ALA A 387 6.51 7.71 -30.13
C ALA A 387 7.52 6.64 -30.62
N ALA A 388 7.74 5.58 -29.85
CA ALA A 388 8.69 4.53 -30.21
C ALA A 388 8.23 3.64 -31.39
N HIS A 389 6.93 3.60 -31.68
CA HIS A 389 6.38 2.69 -32.69
C HIS A 389 6.11 3.31 -34.06
N ARG A 390 6.40 4.61 -34.26
CA ARG A 390 6.34 5.26 -35.58
C ARG A 390 7.68 5.26 -36.33
N GLY A 391 8.77 4.79 -35.72
CA GLY A 391 10.12 4.85 -36.29
C GLY A 391 10.52 3.70 -37.23
N HIS A 392 9.77 2.60 -37.30
CA HIS A 392 10.14 1.44 -38.12
C HIS A 392 8.96 0.92 -38.95
N ARG A 393 8.61 1.67 -39.99
CA ARG A 393 8.04 1.05 -41.20
C ARG A 393 9.20 0.77 -42.15
N PRO A 394 9.57 -0.48 -42.44
CA PRO A 394 10.50 -0.75 -43.51
C PRO A 394 9.91 -0.22 -44.83
N ARG A 395 10.58 0.77 -45.42
CA ARG A 395 10.35 1.24 -46.80
C ARG A 395 10.87 0.18 -47.79
N GLN A 396 10.33 -1.03 -47.73
CA GLN A 396 10.55 -2.05 -48.75
C GLN A 396 9.19 -2.59 -49.15
N LEU A 397 8.57 -1.92 -50.13
CA LEU A 397 7.54 -2.46 -51.04
C LEU A 397 7.03 -1.35 -51.98
N ARG A 398 7.94 -0.55 -52.57
CA ARG A 398 7.57 0.43 -53.59
C ARG A 398 8.59 0.59 -54.72
N GLN A 399 9.25 -0.50 -55.10
CA GLN A 399 10.20 -0.49 -56.23
C GLN A 399 10.16 -1.70 -57.17
N THR A 400 9.25 -2.66 -56.99
CA THR A 400 9.12 -3.81 -57.92
C THR A 400 7.81 -3.81 -58.72
N ARG A 401 7.18 -2.64 -58.89
CA ARG A 401 5.96 -2.49 -59.71
C ARG A 401 6.12 -1.55 -60.90
N ARG A 402 7.32 -1.47 -61.47
CA ARG A 402 7.58 -0.81 -62.77
C ARG A 402 8.14 -1.70 -63.88
N ASP A 403 8.56 -2.94 -63.59
CA ASP A 403 9.17 -3.82 -64.62
C ASP A 403 8.37 -5.07 -64.98
N ARG A 404 7.04 -5.05 -64.79
CA ARG A 404 6.15 -6.09 -65.36
C ARG A 404 4.95 -5.47 -66.07
N ALA A 405 5.23 -4.65 -67.08
CA ALA A 405 4.31 -4.37 -68.16
C ALA A 405 4.78 -5.16 -69.39
N GLY A 406 4.38 -6.43 -69.49
CA GLY A 406 4.73 -7.26 -70.64
C GLY A 406 4.65 -8.75 -70.36
N ARG A 407 3.42 -9.30 -70.36
CA ARG A 407 3.04 -10.60 -70.96
C ARG A 407 1.73 -11.14 -70.38
N HIS A 408 0.87 -11.57 -71.30
CA HIS A 408 -0.40 -12.26 -71.10
C HIS A 408 -0.32 -13.49 -70.17
N ARG A 409 -1.39 -13.75 -69.39
CA ARG A 409 -2.40 -14.83 -69.61
C ARG A 409 -3.27 -15.05 -68.33
N ARG A 410 -4.37 -15.77 -68.54
CA ARG A 410 -5.63 -15.93 -67.78
C ARG A 410 -5.56 -16.67 -66.41
N GLY A 411 -6.39 -16.22 -65.45
CA GLY A 411 -7.17 -16.99 -64.44
C GLY A 411 -6.47 -17.59 -63.18
N PRO A 412 -7.22 -18.01 -62.12
CA PRO A 412 -8.50 -17.53 -61.58
C PRO A 412 -8.39 -17.02 -60.11
N ALA A 413 -9.54 -16.54 -59.59
CA ALA A 413 -9.70 -15.76 -58.36
C ALA A 413 -9.24 -16.46 -57.05
N VAL A 414 -8.49 -15.71 -56.21
CA VAL A 414 -8.18 -16.07 -54.82
C VAL A 414 -8.93 -15.14 -53.86
N ARG A 415 -9.68 -15.78 -52.96
CA ARG A 415 -10.57 -15.27 -51.93
C ARG A 415 -9.83 -14.30 -50.97
N ARG A 416 -10.29 -13.04 -50.86
CA ARG A 416 -9.77 -12.06 -49.89
C ARG A 416 -10.16 -12.47 -48.46
N GLY A 417 -9.17 -12.88 -47.67
CA GLY A 417 -9.29 -12.98 -46.21
C GLY A 417 -9.30 -11.59 -45.57
N ARG A 418 -10.33 -11.30 -44.76
CA ARG A 418 -10.42 -10.14 -43.86
C ARG A 418 -9.22 -10.17 -42.90
N ARG A 419 -8.31 -9.21 -43.01
CA ARG A 419 -7.33 -8.92 -41.93
C ARG A 419 -8.10 -8.32 -40.75
N ARG A 420 -8.07 -9.00 -39.60
CA ARG A 420 -8.52 -8.44 -38.33
C ARG A 420 -7.52 -7.35 -37.91
N HIS A 421 -8.04 -6.20 -37.49
CA HIS A 421 -7.26 -5.19 -36.80
C HIS A 421 -6.82 -5.76 -35.45
N GLU A 422 -5.53 -6.06 -35.32
CA GLU A 422 -4.90 -6.28 -34.01
C GLU A 422 -4.69 -4.90 -33.38
N THR A 423 -5.34 -4.66 -32.24
CA THR A 423 -5.19 -3.43 -31.46
C THR A 423 -3.83 -3.41 -30.77
N HIS A 424 -3.14 -2.29 -30.92
CA HIS A 424 -1.75 -2.10 -30.49
C HIS A 424 -1.68 -1.99 -28.95
N PRO A 425 -0.63 -2.47 -28.26
CA PRO A 425 -0.51 -2.38 -26.80
C PRO A 425 -0.58 -0.96 -26.21
N ALA A 426 -0.35 0.08 -27.01
CA ALA A 426 -0.52 1.47 -26.60
C ALA A 426 -2.00 1.85 -26.40
N ASP A 427 -2.89 1.36 -27.29
CA ASP A 427 -4.33 1.62 -27.21
C ASP A 427 -4.99 0.92 -26.00
N ARG A 428 -4.31 -0.07 -25.39
CA ARG A 428 -4.81 -0.87 -24.25
C ARG A 428 -4.60 -0.18 -22.90
N VAL A 429 -3.52 0.58 -22.74
CA VAL A 429 -3.27 1.38 -21.52
C VAL A 429 -4.23 2.56 -21.47
N ASP A 430 -4.52 3.16 -22.63
CA ASP A 430 -5.49 4.25 -22.73
C ASP A 430 -6.90 3.78 -22.34
N HIS A 431 -7.30 2.55 -22.69
CA HIS A 431 -8.57 1.97 -22.27
C HIS A 431 -8.67 1.73 -20.75
N ALA A 432 -7.60 1.24 -20.11
CA ALA A 432 -7.54 1.05 -18.67
C ALA A 432 -7.58 2.38 -17.89
N LEU A 433 -6.88 3.41 -18.38
CA LEU A 433 -6.95 4.76 -17.82
C LEU A 433 -8.32 5.42 -18.05
N HIS A 434 -8.96 5.16 -19.20
CA HIS A 434 -10.32 5.63 -19.46
C HIS A 434 -11.35 4.96 -18.55
N PHE A 435 -11.16 3.68 -18.23
CA PHE A 435 -11.99 2.94 -17.27
C PHE A 435 -11.78 3.45 -15.84
N LEU A 436 -10.54 3.65 -15.39
CA LEU A 436 -10.25 4.25 -14.08
C LEU A 436 -10.83 5.67 -13.96
N ARG A 437 -10.72 6.50 -15.00
CA ARG A 437 -11.38 7.82 -15.05
C ARG A 437 -12.90 7.72 -15.00
N ARG A 438 -13.52 6.71 -15.62
CA ARG A 438 -14.97 6.49 -15.52
C ARG A 438 -15.40 5.98 -14.14
N VAL A 439 -14.62 5.11 -13.50
CA VAL A 439 -14.92 4.61 -12.15
C VAL A 439 -14.81 5.76 -11.13
N VAL A 440 -13.82 6.64 -11.27
CA VAL A 440 -13.70 7.86 -10.45
C VAL A 440 -14.83 8.85 -10.74
N ALA A 441 -15.18 9.08 -12.01
CA ALA A 441 -16.28 10.00 -12.38
C ALA A 441 -17.68 9.48 -11.99
N VAL A 442 -17.88 8.17 -11.92
CA VAL A 442 -19.12 7.57 -11.39
C VAL A 442 -19.25 7.78 -9.88
N GLY A 443 -18.14 8.02 -9.17
CA GLY A 443 -18.15 8.47 -7.77
C GLY A 443 -18.55 9.93 -7.57
N GLU A 444 -18.53 10.77 -8.63
CA GLU A 444 -18.85 12.21 -8.54
C GLU A 444 -20.26 12.57 -9.02
N LEU A 445 -21.03 11.60 -9.53
CA LEU A 445 -22.44 11.81 -9.90
C LEU A 445 -23.34 11.29 -8.78
N HIS A 446 -23.46 12.05 -7.68
CA HIS A 446 -24.70 12.27 -6.88
C HIS A 446 -24.46 13.31 -5.76
N PRO A 447 -24.34 14.61 -6.06
CA PRO A 447 -24.62 15.64 -5.07
C PRO A 447 -26.14 15.90 -5.04
N GLY A 448 -26.77 15.63 -3.90
CA GLY A 448 -28.06 16.24 -3.56
C GLY A 448 -29.32 15.56 -4.10
N ARG A 449 -29.92 14.69 -3.28
CA ARG A 449 -31.38 14.75 -3.07
C ARG A 449 -31.63 14.93 -1.58
N ALA A 450 -31.99 16.16 -1.26
CA ALA A 450 -32.45 16.60 0.04
C ALA A 450 -33.62 15.72 0.52
N ALA A 451 -33.57 15.37 1.80
CA ALA A 451 -34.66 14.73 2.51
C ALA A 451 -35.92 15.61 2.43
N HIS A 452 -37.04 15.00 2.00
CA HIS A 452 -38.36 15.61 2.01
C HIS A 452 -38.85 15.79 3.47
N PRO A 453 -39.48 16.92 3.83
CA PRO A 453 -39.80 17.25 5.21
C PRO A 453 -41.14 16.65 5.64
N ASP A 454 -41.19 15.35 5.95
CA ASP A 454 -42.43 14.72 6.47
C ASP A 454 -42.23 13.80 7.70
N LEU A 455 -41.01 13.76 8.26
CA LEU A 455 -40.71 12.97 9.46
C LEU A 455 -40.56 13.78 10.76
N GLN A 456 -40.86 15.08 10.75
CA GLN A 456 -40.88 15.92 11.97
C GLN A 456 -42.28 16.14 12.58
N ARG A 457 -43.33 15.49 12.06
CA ARG A 457 -44.72 15.67 12.55
C ARG A 457 -45.27 14.55 13.45
N ARG A 458 -44.47 13.56 13.86
CA ARG A 458 -44.93 12.44 14.72
C ARG A 458 -44.30 12.37 16.13
N ALA A 459 -43.69 13.44 16.62
CA ALA A 459 -43.22 13.55 18.01
C ALA A 459 -43.80 14.79 18.72
N ARG A 460 -45.12 14.98 18.65
CA ARG A 460 -45.84 15.96 19.48
C ARG A 460 -47.11 15.35 20.06
N ALA A 461 -47.07 15.03 21.36
CA ALA A 461 -48.19 15.01 22.31
C ALA A 461 -47.61 14.96 23.74
N PRO A 462 -48.35 15.31 24.81
CA PRO A 462 -48.56 16.68 25.25
C PRO A 462 -47.99 16.95 26.67
N THR A 463 -47.83 18.25 26.95
CA THR A 463 -47.57 18.89 28.24
C THR A 463 -48.46 18.41 29.39
N ALA A 464 -47.87 18.29 30.59
CA ALA A 464 -48.54 18.36 31.89
C ALA A 464 -47.64 19.13 32.90
N PRO A 465 -48.20 19.74 33.96
CA PRO A 465 -47.81 21.09 34.40
C PRO A 465 -46.85 21.17 35.60
N ASP A 466 -46.24 22.34 35.72
CA ASP A 466 -45.39 22.86 36.80
C ASP A 466 -46.16 23.08 38.12
N PRO A 467 -45.53 22.87 39.29
CA PRO A 467 -45.78 23.73 40.43
C PRO A 467 -44.48 24.27 41.05
N ARG A 468 -44.37 25.60 41.08
CA ARG A 468 -43.42 26.36 41.91
C ARG A 468 -43.91 26.50 43.38
N PRO A 469 -43.28 27.32 44.27
CA PRO A 469 -42.25 26.88 45.21
C PRO A 469 -42.56 27.24 46.69
N GLY A 470 -41.85 26.67 47.65
CA GLY A 470 -41.81 27.11 49.06
C GLY A 470 -40.85 26.22 49.86
N ALA A 471 -39.66 26.70 50.22
CA ALA A 471 -39.35 27.41 51.47
C ALA A 471 -39.53 26.53 52.72
N ASP A 472 -38.45 25.94 53.24
CA ASP A 472 -37.89 26.31 54.56
C ASP A 472 -36.68 25.43 54.98
N ARG A 473 -35.60 26.14 55.37
CA ARG A 473 -34.68 25.93 56.51
C ARG A 473 -33.70 24.73 56.58
N HIS A 474 -32.42 25.09 56.45
CA HIS A 474 -31.20 24.57 57.13
C HIS A 474 -31.35 24.48 58.68
N PRO A 475 -30.33 24.03 59.45
CA PRO A 475 -29.27 23.02 59.24
C PRO A 475 -29.17 22.02 60.44
N ASP A 476 -28.25 21.04 60.40
CA ASP A 476 -27.13 20.92 61.38
C ASP A 476 -26.67 19.47 61.67
N GLN A 477 -25.34 19.34 61.84
CA GLN A 477 -24.56 18.40 62.65
C GLN A 477 -24.18 16.96 62.21
N ARG A 478 -22.83 16.82 62.09
CA ARG A 478 -21.90 15.76 62.59
C ARG A 478 -21.56 14.55 61.69
N ASP A 479 -20.40 14.65 61.05
CA ASP A 479 -19.12 13.89 61.20
C ASP A 479 -19.08 12.55 62.01
N PRO A 480 -18.01 11.73 61.92
CA PRO A 480 -17.90 10.50 61.15
C PRO A 480 -17.61 9.25 62.05
N HIS A 481 -17.56 8.05 61.45
CA HIS A 481 -16.81 6.84 61.86
C HIS A 481 -17.60 5.51 61.81
N ARG A 482 -16.88 4.50 61.31
CA ARG A 482 -16.98 3.03 61.53
C ARG A 482 -18.03 2.24 60.74
N GLY A 483 -17.53 1.23 60.02
CA GLY A 483 -18.29 0.14 59.41
C GLY A 483 -17.55 -0.42 58.20
#